data_AF-A0A9N8JA40-F1
#
_entry.id   AF-A0A9N8JA40-F1
#
_cell.length_a   1.000
_cell.length_b   1.000
_cell.length_c   1.000
_cell.angle_alpha   90.00
_cell.angle_beta   90.00
_cell.angle_gamma   90.00
#
_symmetry.space_group_name_H-M   'P 1'
#
loop_
_entity.id
_entity.type
_entity.pdbx_description
1 polymer ?
#
loop_
_entity_poly.entity_id
_entity_poly.type
_entity_poly.pdbx_seq_one_letter_code
_entity_poly.pdbx_strand_id
1 'polypeptide(L)'
;MHPRIGPQVQAVILTPLRAFPEALSILVPPNSPIHQESDPEKIKAYATMVHHYLNRAYEETELEQSGDTMKLLTAAFMSLGKYDRRLCLSVSDVENNIKEAHIGARGCLSSNITLQIPETNVWKMRWEETVGVSIKAVTNSGCLVARLSLESYTNPEHMDNAGLWSHDLDGDINLLSPNMTAFDVDITCHGTDAVLKSVKQVLSQAMNLNILTVQQIGPPLSFDFAELSSFIVSDSLEAMNLSNVWCKESDLVMFFNTHRDTLEHLWLYRIRIVGSWRSLVQWIRLNLTALHTFGMDEVLDDEYQPDKNDEPVPACNFDEVDDMQAALQGLLAKPERKESDEVEVRDLNN
;
A
#
# COMPACT_ATOMS: atom_id res chain seq x y z
N MET A 1 19.98 24.56 -10.28
CA MET A 1 19.76 23.32 -9.52
C MET A 1 19.00 23.71 -8.27
N HIS A 2 17.83 23.12 -8.01
CA HIS A 2 17.03 23.48 -6.83
C HIS A 2 17.76 23.01 -5.55
N PRO A 3 17.92 23.83 -4.50
CA PRO A 3 18.76 23.50 -3.34
C PRO A 3 18.29 22.26 -2.55
N ARG A 4 17.04 21.85 -2.76
CA ARG A 4 16.46 20.63 -2.15
C ARG A 4 16.52 19.39 -3.05
N ILE A 5 16.88 19.52 -4.32
CA ILE A 5 17.09 18.39 -5.25
C ILE A 5 18.59 18.17 -5.37
N GLY A 6 19.11 17.29 -4.52
CA GLY A 6 20.53 17.06 -4.33
C GLY A 6 20.84 15.61 -3.95
N PRO A 7 22.10 15.29 -3.59
CA PRO A 7 22.52 13.92 -3.30
C PRO A 7 21.76 13.26 -2.15
N GLN A 8 21.13 14.04 -1.26
CA GLN A 8 20.37 13.56 -0.12
C GLN A 8 18.98 13.00 -0.46
N VAL A 9 18.49 13.21 -1.69
CA VAL A 9 17.18 12.69 -2.11
C VAL A 9 17.28 11.18 -2.32
N GLN A 10 16.49 10.42 -1.58
CA GLN A 10 16.42 8.95 -1.66
C GLN A 10 15.08 8.45 -2.19
N ALA A 11 14.03 9.27 -2.09
CA ALA A 11 12.69 8.93 -2.52
C ALA A 11 12.05 10.07 -3.32
N VAL A 12 11.32 9.71 -4.35
CA VAL A 12 10.46 10.60 -5.12
C VAL A 12 9.04 10.08 -5.00
N ILE A 13 8.17 10.89 -4.40
CA ILE A 13 6.75 10.57 -4.19
C ILE A 13 5.94 11.48 -5.11
N LEU A 14 5.15 10.87 -5.99
CA LEU A 14 4.24 11.59 -6.88
C LEU A 14 2.80 11.29 -6.47
N THR A 15 2.02 12.36 -6.32
CA THR A 15 0.61 12.26 -5.95
C THR A 15 -0.25 12.09 -7.20
N PRO A 16 -1.17 11.11 -7.23
CA PRO A 16 -2.16 10.98 -8.30
C PRO A 16 -3.34 11.93 -8.14
N LEU A 17 -3.41 12.69 -7.03
CA LEU A 17 -4.50 13.63 -6.78
C LEU A 17 -4.32 14.92 -7.57
N ARG A 18 -5.39 15.40 -8.19
CA ARG A 18 -5.47 16.70 -8.87
C ARG A 18 -6.55 17.57 -8.27
N ALA A 19 -6.24 18.84 -8.07
CA ALA A 19 -7.25 19.87 -7.84
C ALA A 19 -7.98 20.15 -9.16
N PHE A 20 -9.30 20.27 -9.08
CA PHE A 20 -10.15 20.64 -10.20
C PHE A 20 -11.14 21.75 -9.82
N PRO A 21 -11.49 22.66 -10.74
CA PRO A 21 -12.29 23.85 -10.42
C PRO A 21 -13.67 23.57 -9.83
N GLU A 22 -14.32 22.48 -10.25
CA GLU A 22 -15.68 22.13 -9.83
C GLU A 22 -15.76 21.81 -8.32
N ALA A 23 -14.65 21.36 -7.72
CA ALA A 23 -14.56 21.11 -6.29
C ALA A 23 -14.74 22.37 -5.43
N LEU A 24 -14.61 23.58 -5.97
CA LEU A 24 -14.87 24.82 -5.21
C LEU A 24 -16.29 24.89 -4.66
N SER A 25 -17.25 24.37 -5.42
CA SER A 25 -18.65 24.28 -4.99
C SER A 25 -18.84 23.30 -3.82
N ILE A 26 -17.93 22.34 -3.69
CA ILE A 26 -17.88 21.35 -2.61
C ILE A 26 -17.11 21.89 -1.41
N LEU A 27 -16.02 22.63 -1.65
CA LEU A 27 -15.22 23.26 -0.60
C LEU A 27 -15.99 24.38 0.09
N VAL A 28 -16.72 25.20 -0.67
CA VAL A 28 -17.52 26.34 -0.21
C VAL A 28 -18.98 26.18 -0.63
N PRO A 29 -19.72 25.22 -0.04
CA PRO A 29 -21.11 25.04 -0.40
C PRO A 29 -21.93 26.28 0.00
N PRO A 30 -23.06 26.56 -0.68
CA PRO A 30 -23.92 27.71 -0.38
C PRO A 30 -24.37 27.76 1.10
N ASN A 31 -24.47 26.61 1.76
CA ASN A 31 -24.86 26.48 3.16
C ASN A 31 -23.67 26.22 4.11
N SER A 32 -22.44 26.50 3.66
CA SER A 32 -21.24 26.31 4.48
C SER A 32 -21.32 27.08 5.80
N PRO A 33 -20.91 26.48 6.94
CA PRO A 33 -20.82 27.18 8.23
C PRO A 33 -19.96 28.45 8.18
N ILE A 34 -19.01 28.53 7.24
CA ILE A 34 -18.16 29.71 7.07
C ILE A 34 -18.98 30.98 6.76
N HIS A 35 -20.15 30.86 6.13
CA HIS A 35 -21.02 32.00 5.82
C HIS A 35 -21.67 32.61 7.08
N GLN A 36 -21.66 31.87 8.19
CA GLN A 36 -22.17 32.29 9.50
C GLN A 36 -21.02 32.48 10.51
N GLU A 37 -19.77 32.22 10.12
CA GLU A 37 -18.61 32.38 11.00
C GLU A 37 -18.30 33.86 11.21
N SER A 38 -17.97 34.22 12.44
CA SER A 38 -17.68 35.60 12.85
C SER A 38 -16.28 35.77 13.42
N ASP A 39 -15.58 34.66 13.71
CA ASP A 39 -14.19 34.63 14.14
C ASP A 39 -13.26 34.97 12.94
N PRO A 40 -12.56 36.13 12.97
CA PRO A 40 -11.70 36.56 11.87
C PRO A 40 -10.55 35.58 11.57
N GLU A 41 -10.04 34.87 12.58
CA GLU A 41 -8.93 33.93 12.38
C GLU A 41 -9.38 32.69 11.61
N LYS A 42 -10.60 32.20 11.88
CA LYS A 42 -11.19 31.10 11.13
C LYS A 42 -11.55 31.48 9.70
N ILE A 43 -12.12 32.68 9.51
CA ILE A 43 -12.40 33.22 8.18
C ILE A 43 -11.10 33.32 7.37
N LYS A 44 -10.04 33.86 7.97
CA LYS A 44 -8.73 33.98 7.33
C LYS A 44 -8.13 32.61 7.00
N ALA A 45 -8.15 31.67 7.94
CA ALA A 45 -7.65 30.31 7.72
C ALA A 45 -8.35 29.63 6.54
N TYR A 46 -9.68 29.80 6.44
CA TYR A 46 -10.48 29.26 5.36
C TYR A 46 -10.21 29.95 4.01
N ALA A 47 -10.08 31.29 3.98
CA ALA A 47 -9.72 32.01 2.76
C ALA A 47 -8.33 31.58 2.25
N THR A 48 -7.36 31.40 3.16
CA THR A 48 -6.04 30.86 2.84
C THR A 48 -6.14 29.45 2.24
N MET A 49 -6.96 28.59 2.83
CA MET A 49 -7.23 27.23 2.34
C MET A 49 -7.76 27.22 0.89
N VAL A 50 -8.82 28.01 0.60
CA VAL A 50 -9.40 28.10 -0.75
C VAL A 50 -8.39 28.67 -1.75
N HIS A 51 -7.65 29.70 -1.36
CA HIS A 51 -6.63 30.30 -2.22
C HIS A 51 -5.54 29.28 -2.59
N HIS A 52 -5.09 28.47 -1.63
CA HIS A 52 -4.11 27.42 -1.90
C HIS A 52 -4.64 26.32 -2.82
N TYR A 53 -5.89 25.91 -2.64
CA TYR A 53 -6.53 24.96 -3.54
C TYR A 53 -6.59 25.50 -4.98
N LEU A 54 -6.99 26.77 -5.15
CA LEU A 54 -7.03 27.43 -6.45
C LEU A 54 -5.64 27.54 -7.11
N ASN A 55 -4.61 27.88 -6.34
CA ASN A 55 -3.25 27.94 -6.86
C ASN A 55 -2.77 26.56 -7.34
N ARG A 56 -3.06 25.49 -6.58
CA ARG A 56 -2.76 24.12 -7.02
C ARG A 56 -3.50 23.77 -8.31
N ALA A 57 -4.81 24.05 -8.38
CA ALA A 57 -5.61 23.79 -9.58
C ALA A 57 -5.05 24.52 -10.81
N TYR A 58 -4.62 25.78 -10.64
CA TYR A 58 -3.99 26.56 -11.69
C TYR A 58 -2.64 25.97 -12.13
N GLU A 59 -1.73 25.68 -11.18
CA GLU A 59 -0.40 25.11 -11.48
C GLU A 59 -0.50 23.74 -12.17
N GLU A 60 -1.39 22.86 -11.69
CA GLU A 60 -1.61 21.54 -12.30
C GLU A 60 -2.22 21.67 -13.69
N THR A 61 -3.20 22.55 -13.88
CA THR A 61 -3.80 22.81 -15.20
C THR A 61 -2.76 23.37 -16.18
N GLU A 62 -1.90 24.30 -15.75
CA GLU A 62 -0.83 24.87 -16.59
C GLU A 62 0.19 23.79 -17.00
N LEU A 63 0.60 22.93 -16.06
CA LEU A 63 1.51 21.81 -16.34
C LEU A 63 0.90 20.77 -17.30
N GLU A 64 -0.38 20.43 -17.10
CA GLU A 64 -1.11 19.51 -17.99
C GLU A 64 -1.28 20.08 -19.40
N GLN A 65 -1.62 21.37 -19.52
CA GLN A 65 -1.81 22.03 -20.82
C GLN A 65 -0.51 22.28 -21.58
N SER A 66 0.58 22.60 -20.89
CA SER A 66 1.90 22.80 -21.50
C SER A 66 2.52 21.49 -22.00
N GLY A 67 2.15 20.35 -21.40
CA GLY A 67 2.75 19.04 -21.70
C GLY A 67 4.20 18.91 -21.20
N ASP A 68 4.68 19.86 -20.39
CA ASP A 68 6.07 19.90 -19.93
C ASP A 68 6.37 18.90 -18.80
N THR A 69 5.35 18.29 -18.19
CA THR A 69 5.47 17.35 -17.06
C THR A 69 6.51 16.27 -17.31
N MET A 70 6.43 15.57 -18.46
CA MET A 70 7.36 14.50 -18.81
C MET A 70 8.81 15.00 -18.89
N LYS A 71 9.01 16.16 -19.52
CA LYS A 71 10.33 16.76 -19.73
C LYS A 71 10.95 17.21 -18.41
N LEU A 72 10.17 17.87 -17.56
CA LEU A 72 10.61 18.35 -16.24
C LEU A 72 10.95 17.16 -15.33
N LEU A 73 10.10 16.14 -15.31
CA LEU A 73 10.31 14.96 -14.47
C LEU A 73 11.52 14.14 -14.94
N THR A 74 11.69 13.95 -16.25
CA THR A 74 12.87 13.30 -16.83
C THR A 74 14.15 14.07 -16.47
N ALA A 75 14.14 15.40 -16.58
CA ALA A 75 15.29 16.23 -16.20
C ALA A 75 15.61 16.14 -14.70
N ALA A 76 14.58 16.04 -13.85
CA ALA A 76 14.74 15.84 -12.41
C ALA A 76 15.40 14.48 -12.13
N PHE A 77 14.90 13.39 -12.72
CA PHE A 77 15.51 12.06 -12.55
C PHE A 77 16.93 11.98 -13.13
N MET A 78 17.21 12.61 -14.28
CA MET A 78 18.58 12.72 -14.81
C MET A 78 19.51 13.44 -13.84
N SER A 79 19.00 14.45 -13.12
CA SER A 79 19.79 15.14 -12.09
C SER A 79 20.06 14.25 -10.88
N LEU A 80 19.10 13.41 -10.49
CA LEU A 80 19.24 12.46 -9.37
C LEU A 80 20.16 11.28 -9.72
N GLY A 81 20.07 10.77 -10.95
CA GLY A 81 20.90 9.66 -11.44
C GLY A 81 22.39 9.95 -11.47
N LYS A 82 22.82 11.21 -11.35
CA LYS A 82 24.24 11.60 -11.23
C LYS A 82 24.91 11.13 -9.94
N TYR A 83 24.14 10.74 -8.93
CA TYR A 83 24.65 10.45 -7.60
C TYR A 83 24.93 8.96 -7.32
N ASP A 84 24.95 8.11 -8.34
CA ASP A 84 25.18 6.64 -8.26
C ASP A 84 24.41 5.98 -7.11
N ARG A 85 23.12 6.30 -7.03
CA ARG A 85 22.19 5.83 -6.00
C ARG A 85 20.97 5.25 -6.66
N ARG A 86 20.42 4.21 -6.03
CA ARG A 86 19.14 3.64 -6.41
C ARG A 86 18.02 4.41 -5.69
N LEU A 87 17.02 4.84 -6.45
CA LEU A 87 15.90 5.61 -5.93
C LEU A 87 14.77 4.71 -5.44
N CYS A 88 14.02 5.23 -4.47
CA CYS A 88 12.65 4.83 -4.23
C CYS A 88 11.71 5.70 -5.07
N LEU A 89 10.91 5.07 -5.92
CA LEU A 89 9.82 5.71 -6.64
C LEU A 89 8.51 5.29 -5.98
N SER A 90 7.70 6.26 -5.57
CA SER A 90 6.41 6.03 -4.94
C SER A 90 5.31 6.83 -5.63
N VAL A 91 4.17 6.19 -5.87
CA VAL A 91 2.92 6.84 -6.25
C VAL A 91 1.93 6.61 -5.12
N SER A 92 1.49 7.68 -4.47
CA SER A 92 0.63 7.59 -3.29
C SER A 92 -0.35 8.75 -3.23
N ASP A 93 -1.63 8.45 -2.97
CA ASP A 93 -2.66 9.44 -2.65
C ASP A 93 -2.61 9.93 -1.19
N VAL A 94 -1.72 9.35 -0.39
CA VAL A 94 -1.46 9.81 0.98
C VAL A 94 -0.53 11.02 0.95
N GLU A 95 -1.16 12.18 1.00
CA GLU A 95 -0.45 13.43 1.19
C GLU A 95 -0.10 13.67 2.68
N ASN A 96 0.73 12.79 3.27
CA ASN A 96 1.12 12.90 4.67
C ASN A 96 1.84 14.22 5.01
N ASN A 97 1.56 14.73 6.21
CA ASN A 97 1.94 16.05 6.70
C ASN A 97 3.37 16.07 7.28
N ILE A 98 4.37 15.60 6.51
CA ILE A 98 5.78 15.75 6.90
C ILE A 98 6.15 17.22 6.71
N LYS A 99 6.11 18.00 7.81
CA LYS A 99 6.30 19.46 7.85
C LYS A 99 7.59 19.98 7.19
N GLU A 100 8.54 19.12 6.82
CA GLU A 100 9.88 19.53 6.36
C GLU A 100 10.32 18.97 4.99
N ALA A 101 9.49 18.18 4.29
CA ALA A 101 9.94 17.43 3.11
C ALA A 101 9.25 17.79 1.78
N HIS A 102 8.33 18.76 1.77
CA HIS A 102 7.53 19.05 0.57
C HIS A 102 8.15 20.14 -0.31
N ILE A 103 8.10 19.94 -1.63
CA ILE A 103 8.41 20.94 -2.66
C ILE A 103 7.15 21.05 -3.54
N GLY A 104 6.67 22.27 -3.79
CA GLY A 104 5.45 22.54 -4.55
C GLY A 104 4.20 22.80 -3.69
N ALA A 105 3.02 22.86 -4.32
CA ALA A 105 1.75 23.24 -3.71
C ALA A 105 1.31 22.39 -2.48
N ARG A 106 1.93 21.22 -2.27
CA ARG A 106 1.74 20.33 -1.11
C ARG A 106 2.08 20.99 0.23
N GLY A 107 2.94 22.02 0.25
CA GLY A 107 3.24 22.77 1.48
C GLY A 107 2.09 23.65 1.99
N CYS A 108 0.98 23.74 1.25
CA CYS A 108 -0.04 24.78 1.44
C CYS A 108 -1.43 24.27 1.85
N LEU A 109 -1.69 22.97 1.72
CA LEU A 109 -2.93 22.34 2.18
C LEU A 109 -2.58 21.65 3.50
N SER A 110 -2.82 22.33 4.62
CA SER A 110 -2.73 21.67 5.91
C SER A 110 -3.70 20.48 5.92
N SER A 111 -3.33 19.42 6.65
CA SER A 111 -4.14 18.23 6.91
C SER A 111 -5.60 18.48 7.33
N ASN A 112 -5.99 19.72 7.58
CA ASN A 112 -7.35 20.09 7.97
C ASN A 112 -8.37 19.94 6.84
N ILE A 113 -7.98 20.00 5.56
CA ILE A 113 -8.91 19.74 4.44
C ILE A 113 -9.20 18.24 4.33
N THR A 114 -8.16 17.42 4.38
CA THR A 114 -8.25 15.97 4.24
C THR A 114 -8.83 15.27 5.47
N LEU A 115 -8.64 15.81 6.67
CA LEU A 115 -9.18 15.23 7.91
C LEU A 115 -10.66 15.57 8.16
N GLN A 116 -11.18 16.68 7.62
CA GLN A 116 -12.53 17.14 7.99
C GLN A 116 -13.65 16.58 7.12
N ILE A 117 -13.34 16.04 5.94
CA ILE A 117 -14.40 15.55 5.05
C ILE A 117 -13.95 14.28 4.31
N PRO A 118 -14.03 13.10 4.97
CA PRO A 118 -13.74 11.80 4.35
C PRO A 118 -14.61 11.50 3.12
N GLU A 119 -15.73 12.22 2.97
CA GLU A 119 -16.80 11.96 2.00
C GLU A 119 -16.85 12.94 0.83
N THR A 120 -15.99 13.98 0.79
CA THR A 120 -15.99 14.93 -0.32
C THR A 120 -14.78 14.72 -1.22
N ASN A 121 -15.07 14.17 -2.40
CA ASN A 121 -14.16 14.00 -3.53
C ASN A 121 -13.73 15.36 -4.12
N VAL A 122 -13.06 16.21 -3.33
CA VAL A 122 -12.49 17.49 -3.79
C VAL A 122 -11.20 17.29 -4.59
N TRP A 123 -10.72 16.05 -4.67
CA TRP A 123 -9.59 15.65 -5.47
C TRP A 123 -10.04 14.78 -6.62
N LYS A 124 -9.45 14.95 -7.80
CA LYS A 124 -9.63 14.03 -8.92
C LYS A 124 -8.46 13.07 -8.94
N MET A 125 -8.73 11.77 -8.86
CA MET A 125 -7.71 10.74 -8.97
C MET A 125 -7.32 10.54 -10.43
N ARG A 126 -6.01 10.65 -10.72
CA ARG A 126 -5.39 10.45 -12.04
C ARG A 126 -4.30 9.39 -11.92
N TRP A 127 -4.69 8.16 -11.59
CA TRP A 127 -3.75 7.10 -11.23
C TRP A 127 -2.93 6.67 -12.43
N GLU A 128 -3.59 6.26 -13.52
CA GLU A 128 -2.93 5.75 -14.72
C GLU A 128 -1.96 6.78 -15.32
N GLU A 129 -2.39 8.04 -15.41
CA GLU A 129 -1.57 9.12 -15.94
C GLU A 129 -0.32 9.35 -15.07
N THR A 130 -0.49 9.34 -13.75
CA THR A 130 0.60 9.59 -12.79
C THR A 130 1.60 8.43 -12.80
N VAL A 131 1.16 7.18 -12.77
CA VAL A 131 2.06 6.01 -12.92
C VAL A 131 2.74 6.05 -14.29
N GLY A 132 1.97 6.30 -15.35
CA GLY A 132 2.43 6.44 -16.74
C GLY A 132 3.60 7.40 -16.91
N VAL A 133 3.41 8.65 -16.46
CA VAL A 133 4.46 9.67 -16.58
C VAL A 133 5.66 9.37 -15.70
N SER A 134 5.45 8.82 -14.49
CA SER A 134 6.51 8.50 -13.53
C SER A 134 7.45 7.42 -14.05
N ILE A 135 6.88 6.31 -14.49
CA ILE A 135 7.62 5.14 -14.99
C ILE A 135 8.36 5.51 -16.28
N LYS A 136 7.70 6.16 -17.24
CA LYS A 136 8.37 6.61 -18.48
C LYS A 136 9.50 7.60 -18.20
N ALA A 137 9.27 8.57 -17.31
CA ALA A 137 10.29 9.58 -17.00
C ALA A 137 11.53 8.96 -16.33
N VAL A 138 11.34 8.04 -15.38
CA VAL A 138 12.47 7.39 -14.71
C VAL A 138 13.22 6.47 -15.67
N THR A 139 12.52 5.70 -16.52
CA THR A 139 13.15 4.86 -17.54
C THR A 139 13.93 5.70 -18.55
N ASN A 140 13.33 6.77 -19.09
CA ASN A 140 13.99 7.67 -20.05
C ASN A 140 15.22 8.39 -19.48
N SER A 141 15.26 8.58 -18.16
CA SER A 141 16.40 9.19 -17.49
C SER A 141 17.59 8.25 -17.29
N GLY A 142 17.38 6.93 -17.41
CA GLY A 142 18.36 5.89 -17.08
C GLY A 142 18.65 5.77 -15.58
N CYS A 143 17.79 6.34 -14.72
CA CYS A 143 17.96 6.25 -13.27
C CYS A 143 17.61 4.86 -12.76
N LEU A 144 18.38 4.35 -11.81
CA LEU A 144 18.13 3.04 -11.19
C LEU A 144 17.09 3.16 -10.09
N VAL A 145 16.07 2.30 -10.14
CA VAL A 145 15.01 2.21 -9.12
C VAL A 145 15.25 0.94 -8.30
N ALA A 146 15.48 1.09 -7.00
CA ALA A 146 15.54 -0.05 -6.06
C ALA A 146 14.17 -0.38 -5.47
N ARG A 147 13.29 0.62 -5.32
CA ARG A 147 11.99 0.43 -4.70
C ARG A 147 10.90 1.07 -5.55
N LEU A 148 9.86 0.30 -5.83
CA LEU A 148 8.60 0.81 -6.39
C LEU A 148 7.50 0.60 -5.35
N SER A 149 6.90 1.69 -4.87
CA SER A 149 5.76 1.67 -3.95
C SER A 149 4.53 2.28 -4.62
N LEU A 150 3.42 1.57 -4.57
CA LEU A 150 2.15 1.99 -5.16
C LEU A 150 1.07 1.86 -4.09
N GLU A 151 0.59 3.00 -3.59
CA GLU A 151 -0.28 3.08 -2.42
C GLU A 151 -1.54 3.90 -2.73
N SER A 152 -2.72 3.39 -2.41
CA SER A 152 -3.99 4.10 -2.62
C SER A 152 -5.02 3.71 -1.55
N TYR A 153 -5.46 4.71 -0.79
CA TYR A 153 -6.53 4.59 0.22
C TYR A 153 -7.83 5.30 -0.20
N THR A 154 -7.82 5.98 -1.34
CA THR A 154 -9.02 6.55 -1.96
C THR A 154 -10.01 5.44 -2.30
N ASN A 155 -11.31 5.75 -2.21
CA ASN A 155 -12.37 4.83 -2.62
C ASN A 155 -12.10 4.29 -4.04
N PRO A 156 -12.09 2.96 -4.24
CA PRO A 156 -11.88 2.32 -5.54
C PRO A 156 -12.75 2.87 -6.67
N GLU A 157 -13.96 3.34 -6.37
CA GLU A 157 -14.89 3.93 -7.34
C GLU A 157 -14.37 5.22 -8.00
N HIS A 158 -13.35 5.84 -7.40
CA HIS A 158 -12.74 7.06 -7.90
C HIS A 158 -11.48 6.81 -8.73
N MET A 159 -10.98 5.57 -8.82
CA MET A 159 -9.83 5.25 -9.68
C MET A 159 -10.23 5.27 -11.15
N ASP A 160 -9.37 5.85 -12.00
CA ASP A 160 -9.59 5.99 -13.43
C ASP A 160 -9.30 4.72 -14.24
N ASN A 161 -8.65 3.71 -13.65
CA ASN A 161 -8.34 2.42 -14.27
C ASN A 161 -8.49 1.26 -13.27
N ALA A 162 -8.77 0.07 -13.80
CA ALA A 162 -8.87 -1.18 -13.05
C ALA A 162 -7.51 -1.81 -12.72
N GLY A 163 -6.44 -1.52 -13.48
CA GLY A 163 -5.08 -2.04 -13.26
C GLY A 163 -4.10 -1.01 -12.67
N LEU A 164 -2.88 -1.44 -12.34
CA LEU A 164 -1.84 -0.53 -11.82
C LEU A 164 -1.29 0.40 -12.91
N TRP A 165 -1.20 -0.11 -14.14
CA TRP A 165 -0.77 0.61 -15.33
C TRP A 165 -1.36 -0.03 -16.59
N SER A 166 -1.31 0.72 -17.69
CA SER A 166 -1.65 0.29 -19.04
C SER A 166 -0.53 -0.52 -19.70
N HIS A 167 -0.91 -1.35 -20.68
CA HIS A 167 0.00 -2.24 -21.44
C HIS A 167 1.13 -1.51 -22.19
N ASP A 168 1.01 -0.21 -22.44
CA ASP A 168 2.06 0.60 -23.06
C ASP A 168 3.27 0.79 -22.14
N LEU A 169 3.11 0.59 -20.82
CA LEU A 169 4.21 0.60 -19.84
C LEU A 169 4.89 -0.76 -19.65
N ASP A 170 4.40 -1.84 -20.26
CA ASP A 170 4.91 -3.19 -19.99
C ASP A 170 6.43 -3.28 -20.29
N GLY A 171 6.88 -2.62 -21.36
CA GLY A 171 8.30 -2.55 -21.72
C GLY A 171 9.14 -1.79 -20.69
N ASP A 172 8.64 -0.66 -20.19
CA ASP A 172 9.33 0.16 -19.20
C ASP A 172 9.44 -0.57 -17.85
N ILE A 173 8.36 -1.21 -17.41
CA ILE A 173 8.35 -2.02 -16.19
C ILE A 173 9.35 -3.17 -16.29
N ASN A 174 9.40 -3.87 -17.42
CA ASN A 174 10.37 -4.95 -17.63
C ASN A 174 11.83 -4.48 -17.57
N LEU A 175 12.11 -3.21 -17.91
CA LEU A 175 13.44 -2.62 -17.78
C LEU A 175 13.79 -2.26 -16.32
N LEU A 176 12.79 -1.86 -15.52
CA LEU A 176 13.00 -1.45 -14.13
C LEU A 176 13.10 -2.66 -13.17
N SER A 177 12.22 -3.65 -13.33
CA SER A 177 12.05 -4.76 -12.38
C SER A 177 13.33 -5.52 -12.00
N PRO A 178 14.29 -5.82 -12.90
CA PRO A 178 15.51 -6.56 -12.53
C PRO A 178 16.39 -5.86 -11.49
N ASN A 179 16.27 -4.52 -11.36
CA ASN A 179 17.06 -3.72 -10.43
C ASN A 179 16.37 -3.51 -9.07
N MET A 180 15.10 -3.91 -8.95
CA MET A 180 14.31 -3.71 -7.74
C MET A 180 14.75 -4.67 -6.64
N THR A 181 14.89 -4.11 -5.43
CA THR A 181 15.09 -4.83 -4.17
C THR A 181 13.86 -4.77 -3.27
N ALA A 182 12.91 -3.86 -3.57
CA ALA A 182 11.66 -3.73 -2.83
C ALA A 182 10.50 -3.41 -3.77
N PHE A 183 9.35 -4.05 -3.55
CA PHE A 183 8.13 -3.81 -4.29
C PHE A 183 6.95 -3.80 -3.33
N ASP A 184 6.22 -2.69 -3.30
CA ASP A 184 5.07 -2.51 -2.43
C ASP A 184 3.85 -2.11 -3.25
N VAL A 185 2.77 -2.85 -3.04
CA VAL A 185 1.45 -2.53 -3.57
C VAL A 185 0.47 -2.62 -2.42
N ASP A 186 -0.14 -1.48 -2.06
CA ASP A 186 -1.22 -1.37 -1.09
C ASP A 186 -2.35 -0.54 -1.70
N ILE A 187 -3.24 -1.21 -2.44
CA ILE A 187 -4.25 -0.54 -3.26
C ILE A 187 -5.58 -1.24 -3.12
N THR A 188 -6.56 -0.51 -2.60
CA THR A 188 -7.96 -0.95 -2.68
C THR A 188 -8.47 -0.68 -4.09
N CYS A 189 -8.88 -1.72 -4.82
CA CYS A 189 -9.37 -1.60 -6.21
C CYS A 189 -10.55 -2.55 -6.49
N HIS A 190 -11.35 -2.27 -7.51
CA HIS A 190 -12.34 -3.24 -8.02
C HIS A 190 -11.76 -4.26 -9.02
N GLY A 191 -10.60 -3.95 -9.61
CA GLY A 191 -9.99 -4.74 -10.68
C GLY A 191 -8.91 -5.72 -10.22
N THR A 192 -9.22 -6.62 -9.28
CA THR A 192 -8.26 -7.59 -8.71
C THR A 192 -7.39 -8.27 -9.77
N ASP A 193 -8.00 -8.84 -10.82
CA ASP A 193 -7.27 -9.54 -11.88
C ASP A 193 -6.30 -8.63 -12.66
N ALA A 194 -6.71 -7.38 -12.91
CA ALA A 194 -5.90 -6.41 -13.63
C ALA A 194 -4.70 -5.96 -12.79
N VAL A 195 -4.92 -5.71 -11.50
CA VAL A 195 -3.82 -5.40 -10.55
C VAL A 195 -2.89 -6.60 -10.39
N LEU A 196 -3.43 -7.81 -10.19
CA LEU A 196 -2.63 -9.02 -10.08
C LEU A 196 -1.80 -9.28 -11.33
N LYS A 197 -2.33 -9.01 -12.52
CA LYS A 197 -1.55 -9.09 -13.76
C LYS A 197 -0.32 -8.18 -13.72
N SER A 198 -0.49 -6.92 -13.31
CA SER A 198 0.61 -5.96 -13.15
C SER A 198 1.61 -6.39 -12.07
N VAL A 199 1.13 -6.89 -10.93
CA VAL A 199 2.00 -7.42 -9.85
C VAL A 199 2.81 -8.62 -10.33
N LYS A 200 2.15 -9.62 -10.93
CA LYS A 200 2.80 -10.84 -11.47
C LYS A 200 3.89 -10.50 -12.49
N GLN A 201 3.70 -9.47 -13.29
CA GLN A 201 4.71 -9.00 -14.24
C GLN A 201 6.00 -8.54 -13.53
N VAL A 202 5.90 -7.71 -12.50
CA VAL A 202 7.08 -7.24 -11.74
C VAL A 202 7.77 -8.42 -11.06
N LEU A 203 7.00 -9.26 -10.36
CA LEU A 203 7.54 -10.40 -9.62
C LEU A 203 8.28 -11.38 -10.53
N SER A 204 7.81 -11.58 -11.76
CA SER A 204 8.45 -12.48 -12.73
C SER A 204 9.84 -12.04 -13.22
N GLN A 205 10.22 -10.79 -12.94
CA GLN A 205 11.47 -10.19 -13.40
C GLN A 205 12.36 -9.68 -12.26
N ALA A 206 11.79 -9.46 -11.06
CA ALA A 206 12.50 -8.94 -9.90
C ALA A 206 13.32 -10.04 -9.21
N MET A 207 14.51 -10.34 -9.76
CA MET A 207 15.38 -11.43 -9.27
C MET A 207 16.02 -11.15 -7.91
N ASN A 208 16.23 -9.87 -7.57
CA ASN A 208 16.95 -9.45 -6.36
C ASN A 208 16.02 -8.84 -5.31
N LEU A 209 14.76 -9.29 -5.26
CA LEU A 209 13.74 -8.73 -4.39
C LEU A 209 13.93 -9.22 -2.95
N ASN A 210 14.18 -8.28 -2.03
CA ASN A 210 14.33 -8.56 -0.61
C ASN A 210 13.04 -8.23 0.17
N ILE A 211 12.27 -7.24 -0.30
CA ILE A 211 11.06 -6.76 0.38
C ILE A 211 9.87 -6.88 -0.57
N LEU A 212 8.84 -7.58 -0.13
CA LEU A 212 7.57 -7.69 -0.86
C LEU A 212 6.39 -7.34 0.04
N THR A 213 5.67 -6.28 -0.34
CA THR A 213 4.40 -5.89 0.28
C THR A 213 3.29 -6.02 -0.75
N VAL A 214 2.30 -6.86 -0.48
CA VAL A 214 1.12 -7.04 -1.32
C VAL A 214 -0.11 -6.97 -0.44
N GLN A 215 -0.76 -5.82 -0.44
CA GLN A 215 -1.84 -5.49 0.47
C GLN A 215 -3.06 -4.90 -0.22
N GLN A 216 -4.21 -5.16 0.39
CA GLN A 216 -5.51 -4.61 0.02
C GLN A 216 -5.94 -4.79 -1.45
N ILE A 217 -5.27 -5.65 -2.22
CA ILE A 217 -5.63 -5.91 -3.62
C ILE A 217 -7.02 -6.55 -3.65
N GLY A 218 -7.99 -5.78 -4.13
CA GLY A 218 -9.37 -6.23 -4.22
C GLY A 218 -10.12 -6.31 -2.89
N PRO A 219 -11.37 -6.80 -2.93
CA PRO A 219 -12.11 -7.18 -1.74
C PRO A 219 -11.34 -8.18 -0.86
N PRO A 220 -11.70 -8.34 0.43
CA PRO A 220 -11.09 -9.35 1.28
C PRO A 220 -11.17 -10.75 0.65
N LEU A 221 -10.06 -11.48 0.71
CA LEU A 221 -9.92 -12.86 0.21
C LEU A 221 -10.16 -12.99 -1.31
N SER A 222 -9.78 -11.98 -2.09
CA SER A 222 -10.13 -11.90 -3.51
C SER A 222 -9.30 -12.79 -4.44
N PHE A 223 -8.18 -13.35 -3.99
CA PHE A 223 -7.33 -14.22 -4.82
C PHE A 223 -6.58 -15.28 -4.00
N ASP A 224 -6.11 -16.32 -4.70
CA ASP A 224 -5.27 -17.39 -4.14
C ASP A 224 -3.80 -16.96 -4.14
N PHE A 225 -3.11 -17.10 -3.01
CA PHE A 225 -1.67 -16.85 -2.93
C PHE A 225 -0.87 -17.68 -3.93
N ALA A 226 -1.30 -18.90 -4.27
CA ALA A 226 -0.63 -19.76 -5.24
C ALA A 226 -0.53 -19.10 -6.65
N GLU A 227 -1.50 -18.25 -6.99
CA GLU A 227 -1.47 -17.49 -8.25
C GLU A 227 -0.36 -16.44 -8.29
N LEU A 228 0.08 -15.97 -7.12
CA LEU A 228 1.11 -14.95 -6.97
C LEU A 228 2.49 -15.59 -6.75
N SER A 229 2.57 -16.57 -5.86
CA SER A 229 3.82 -17.16 -5.39
C SER A 229 4.64 -17.80 -6.52
N SER A 230 3.98 -18.40 -7.50
CA SER A 230 4.63 -18.99 -8.68
C SER A 230 5.36 -17.98 -9.59
N PHE A 231 5.08 -16.68 -9.44
CA PHE A 231 5.75 -15.61 -10.18
C PHE A 231 6.90 -14.97 -9.41
N ILE A 232 7.07 -15.27 -8.12
CA ILE A 232 8.16 -14.72 -7.31
C ILE A 232 9.43 -15.48 -7.67
N VAL A 233 10.29 -14.87 -8.49
CA VAL A 233 11.54 -15.49 -8.96
C VAL A 233 12.73 -15.23 -8.05
N SER A 234 12.62 -14.27 -7.12
CA SER A 234 13.69 -14.01 -6.15
C SER A 234 13.73 -15.11 -5.11
N ASP A 235 14.94 -15.51 -4.70
CA ASP A 235 15.22 -16.45 -3.62
C ASP A 235 15.66 -15.74 -2.32
N SER A 236 15.82 -14.41 -2.36
CA SER A 236 16.48 -13.61 -1.33
C SER A 236 15.52 -12.73 -0.51
N LEU A 237 14.25 -13.14 -0.40
CA LEU A 237 13.26 -12.38 0.36
C LEU A 237 13.61 -12.37 1.86
N GLU A 238 13.74 -11.16 2.40
CA GLU A 238 14.00 -10.84 3.80
C GLU A 238 12.72 -10.38 4.52
N ALA A 239 11.82 -9.69 3.82
CA ALA A 239 10.58 -9.19 4.38
C ALA A 239 9.38 -9.47 3.46
N MET A 240 8.31 -9.97 4.06
CA MET A 240 7.05 -10.21 3.38
C MET A 240 5.86 -9.68 4.18
N ASN A 241 5.01 -8.89 3.53
CA ASN A 241 3.75 -8.44 4.08
C ASN A 241 2.62 -8.74 3.09
N LEU A 242 1.64 -9.52 3.53
CA LEU A 242 0.60 -10.06 2.68
C LEU A 242 -0.77 -9.83 3.30
N SER A 243 -1.73 -9.30 2.51
CA SER A 243 -3.12 -9.21 2.96
C SER A 243 -4.18 -9.44 1.90
N ASN A 244 -5.42 -9.65 2.37
CA ASN A 244 -6.64 -9.88 1.57
C ASN A 244 -6.55 -11.10 0.63
N VAL A 245 -5.87 -12.15 1.06
CA VAL A 245 -5.61 -13.35 0.25
C VAL A 245 -6.14 -14.60 0.94
N TRP A 246 -6.53 -15.61 0.17
CA TRP A 246 -6.72 -16.96 0.69
C TRP A 246 -5.58 -17.87 0.20
N CYS A 247 -5.20 -18.88 0.98
CA CYS A 247 -4.05 -19.72 0.68
C CYS A 247 -4.19 -21.09 1.35
N LYS A 248 -3.61 -22.14 0.76
CA LYS A 248 -3.44 -23.40 1.48
C LYS A 248 -2.23 -23.33 2.39
N GLU A 249 -2.34 -23.94 3.57
CA GLU A 249 -1.22 -24.08 4.50
C GLU A 249 0.00 -24.69 3.80
N SER A 250 -0.20 -25.73 2.97
CA SER A 250 0.87 -26.39 2.22
C SER A 250 1.60 -25.45 1.27
N ASP A 251 0.88 -24.51 0.66
CA ASP A 251 1.43 -23.59 -0.35
C ASP A 251 2.25 -22.50 0.34
N LEU A 252 1.79 -21.99 1.49
CA LEU A 252 2.59 -21.10 2.34
C LEU A 252 3.84 -21.79 2.87
N VAL A 253 3.72 -23.02 3.39
CA VAL A 253 4.87 -23.79 3.89
C VAL A 253 5.90 -24.04 2.80
N MET A 254 5.46 -24.43 1.59
CA MET A 254 6.36 -24.63 0.46
C MET A 254 7.08 -23.34 0.07
N PHE A 255 6.35 -22.23 0.03
CA PHE A 255 6.90 -20.93 -0.27
C PHE A 255 7.92 -20.47 0.80
N PHE A 256 7.54 -20.47 2.07
CA PHE A 256 8.42 -20.09 3.18
C PHE A 256 9.65 -20.98 3.28
N ASN A 257 9.55 -22.27 2.93
CA ASN A 257 10.72 -23.15 2.92
C ASN A 257 11.78 -22.70 1.90
N THR A 258 11.38 -22.04 0.81
CA THR A 258 12.31 -21.46 -0.18
C THR A 258 13.11 -20.29 0.41
N HIS A 259 12.52 -19.56 1.35
CA HIS A 259 13.11 -18.36 1.98
C HIS A 259 13.48 -18.58 3.46
N ARG A 260 13.59 -19.83 3.90
CA ARG A 260 13.71 -20.16 5.33
C ARG A 260 14.95 -19.58 6.01
N ASP A 261 15.99 -19.36 5.21
CA ASP A 261 17.30 -18.91 5.65
C ASP A 261 17.46 -17.37 5.50
N THR A 262 16.50 -16.71 4.83
CA THR A 262 16.56 -15.27 4.53
C THR A 262 15.41 -14.48 5.15
N LEU A 263 14.24 -15.09 5.39
CA LEU A 263 13.04 -14.37 5.83
C LEU A 263 13.15 -13.95 7.30
N GLU A 264 13.31 -12.65 7.52
CA GLU A 264 13.47 -12.00 8.83
C GLU A 264 12.17 -11.34 9.32
N HIS A 265 11.30 -10.92 8.40
CA HIS A 265 10.07 -10.19 8.69
C HIS A 265 8.86 -10.81 7.97
N LEU A 266 7.81 -11.20 8.71
CA LEU A 266 6.60 -11.80 8.13
C LEU A 266 5.30 -11.24 8.74
N TRP A 267 4.50 -10.55 7.91
CA TRP A 267 3.18 -10.00 8.27
C TRP A 267 2.09 -10.65 7.45
N LEU A 268 1.14 -11.28 8.14
CA LEU A 268 -0.05 -11.88 7.56
C LEU A 268 -1.28 -11.16 8.10
N TYR A 269 -1.99 -10.42 7.24
CA TYR A 269 -3.16 -9.64 7.64
C TYR A 269 -4.38 -10.01 6.79
N ARG A 270 -5.56 -10.23 7.39
CA ARG A 270 -6.77 -10.58 6.62
C ARG A 270 -6.55 -11.76 5.66
N ILE A 271 -5.93 -12.82 6.16
CA ILE A 271 -5.64 -14.02 5.37
C ILE A 271 -6.59 -15.14 5.77
N ARG A 272 -7.06 -15.90 4.77
CA ARG A 272 -7.72 -17.19 5.01
C ARG A 272 -6.79 -18.35 4.71
N ILE A 273 -6.54 -19.20 5.70
CA ILE A 273 -5.72 -20.39 5.62
C ILE A 273 -6.61 -21.62 5.44
N VAL A 274 -6.51 -22.26 4.29
CA VAL A 274 -7.04 -23.61 4.06
C VAL A 274 -6.08 -24.60 4.71
N GLY A 275 -6.34 -24.92 6.00
CA GLY A 275 -5.45 -25.68 6.87
C GLY A 275 -5.60 -25.25 8.33
N SER A 276 -4.53 -25.38 9.12
CA SER A 276 -4.52 -24.98 10.54
C SER A 276 -3.51 -23.86 10.78
N TRP A 277 -3.96 -22.75 11.37
CA TRP A 277 -3.05 -21.67 11.76
C TRP A 277 -2.02 -22.14 12.79
N ARG A 278 -2.39 -23.06 13.70
CA ARG A 278 -1.47 -23.62 14.71
C ARG A 278 -0.37 -24.44 14.06
N SER A 279 -0.73 -25.28 13.08
CA SER A 279 0.23 -26.08 12.32
C SER A 279 1.21 -25.18 11.57
N LEU A 280 0.70 -24.12 10.91
CA LEU A 280 1.53 -23.11 10.25
C LEU A 280 2.49 -22.42 11.22
N VAL A 281 2.00 -21.90 12.35
CA VAL A 281 2.83 -21.23 13.36
C VAL A 281 3.86 -22.17 13.96
N GLN A 282 3.50 -23.44 14.20
CA GLN A 282 4.45 -24.45 14.65
C GLN A 282 5.54 -24.69 13.61
N TRP A 283 5.19 -24.76 12.33
CA TRP A 283 6.16 -24.89 11.24
C TRP A 283 7.07 -23.67 11.17
N ILE A 284 6.51 -22.45 11.20
CA ILE A 284 7.25 -21.18 11.21
C ILE A 284 8.28 -21.16 12.33
N ARG A 285 7.84 -21.46 13.55
CA ARG A 285 8.71 -21.57 14.72
C ARG A 285 9.90 -22.50 14.43
N LEU A 286 9.62 -23.72 13.99
CA LEU A 286 10.68 -24.73 13.82
C LEU A 286 11.65 -24.46 12.65
N ASN A 287 11.25 -23.68 11.63
CA ASN A 287 12.00 -23.60 10.37
C ASN A 287 12.49 -22.20 10.01
N LEU A 288 11.81 -21.12 10.43
CA LEU A 288 12.21 -19.75 10.13
C LEU A 288 13.10 -19.20 11.25
N THR A 289 14.37 -19.64 11.27
CA THR A 289 15.30 -19.30 12.38
C THR A 289 15.83 -17.87 12.33
N ALA A 290 15.78 -17.22 11.17
CA ALA A 290 16.15 -15.81 10.99
C ALA A 290 15.00 -14.84 11.35
N LEU A 291 13.80 -15.34 11.65
CA LEU A 291 12.63 -14.51 11.88
C LEU A 291 12.79 -13.66 13.15
N HIS A 292 12.81 -12.34 12.98
CA HIS A 292 12.94 -11.35 14.04
C HIS A 292 11.64 -10.61 14.32
N THR A 293 10.77 -10.52 13.32
CA THR A 293 9.50 -9.85 13.46
C THR A 293 8.39 -10.74 12.86
N PHE A 294 7.25 -10.85 13.55
CA PHE A 294 6.12 -11.66 13.09
C PHE A 294 4.76 -11.04 13.47
N GLY A 295 3.83 -10.97 12.52
CA GLY A 295 2.48 -10.49 12.74
C GLY A 295 1.42 -11.38 12.11
N MET A 296 0.35 -11.64 12.87
CA MET A 296 -0.90 -12.20 12.36
C MET A 296 -2.07 -11.41 12.90
N ASP A 297 -2.90 -10.86 12.02
CA ASP A 297 -4.13 -10.17 12.42
C ASP A 297 -5.24 -10.41 11.40
N GLU A 298 -6.49 -10.49 11.89
CA GLU A 298 -7.67 -10.88 11.10
C GLU A 298 -7.47 -12.18 10.28
N VAL A 299 -6.67 -13.12 10.78
CA VAL A 299 -6.45 -14.41 10.11
C VAL A 299 -7.58 -15.38 10.45
N LEU A 300 -8.05 -16.11 9.44
CA LEU A 300 -9.08 -17.15 9.53
C LEU A 300 -8.49 -18.48 9.04
N ASP A 301 -8.93 -19.61 9.59
CA ASP A 301 -8.58 -20.93 9.06
C ASP A 301 -9.80 -21.84 8.82
N ASP A 302 -9.62 -22.88 8.01
CA ASP A 302 -10.69 -23.69 7.41
C ASP A 302 -11.38 -24.71 8.34
N GLU A 303 -11.12 -24.67 9.65
CA GLU A 303 -12.11 -25.18 10.62
C GLU A 303 -13.45 -24.37 10.56
N TYR A 304 -13.46 -23.30 9.76
CA TYR A 304 -14.56 -22.46 9.32
C TYR A 304 -15.82 -23.21 8.82
N GLN A 305 -16.94 -22.91 9.47
CA GLN A 305 -18.29 -23.14 8.94
C GLN A 305 -19.00 -21.79 8.78
N PRO A 306 -19.59 -21.47 7.62
CA PRO A 306 -20.14 -20.15 7.30
C PRO A 306 -21.32 -19.68 8.19
N ASP A 307 -21.85 -20.55 9.05
CA ASP A 307 -23.01 -20.26 9.92
C ASP A 307 -22.64 -19.95 11.38
N LYS A 308 -21.35 -19.99 11.76
CA LYS A 308 -20.89 -19.61 13.10
C LYS A 308 -20.25 -18.22 13.06
N ASN A 309 -20.67 -17.34 14.00
CA ASN A 309 -19.97 -16.10 14.31
C ASN A 309 -18.56 -16.45 14.82
N ASP A 310 -17.62 -16.63 13.90
CA ASP A 310 -16.26 -17.06 14.22
C ASP A 310 -15.38 -15.87 14.60
N GLU A 311 -14.77 -15.95 15.77
CA GLU A 311 -13.75 -15.00 16.22
C GLU A 311 -12.39 -15.31 15.52
N PRO A 312 -11.66 -14.30 15.04
CA PRO A 312 -10.39 -14.49 14.32
C PRO A 312 -9.33 -15.24 15.13
N VAL A 313 -8.32 -15.79 14.45
CA VAL A 313 -7.09 -16.31 15.08
C VAL A 313 -6.56 -15.26 16.07
N PRO A 314 -6.07 -15.64 17.26
CA PRO A 314 -5.59 -14.68 18.24
C PRO A 314 -4.56 -13.75 17.61
N ALA A 315 -4.92 -12.47 17.48
CA ALA A 315 -4.04 -11.48 16.89
C ALA A 315 -2.71 -11.45 17.65
N CYS A 316 -1.62 -11.31 16.90
CA CYS A 316 -0.29 -11.14 17.44
C CYS A 316 0.49 -10.15 16.59
N ASN A 317 1.27 -9.33 17.28
CA ASN A 317 2.25 -8.46 16.67
C ASN A 317 3.52 -8.53 17.51
N PHE A 318 4.56 -9.14 16.95
CA PHE A 318 5.87 -9.31 17.55
C PHE A 318 6.86 -8.43 16.78
N ASP A 319 7.06 -7.22 17.30
CA ASP A 319 8.03 -6.27 16.78
C ASP A 319 9.38 -6.50 17.46
N GLU A 320 10.40 -6.84 16.67
CA GLU A 320 11.82 -6.96 17.06
C GLU A 320 12.04 -7.76 18.35
N VAL A 321 11.65 -9.04 18.36
CA VAL A 321 11.71 -9.89 19.56
C VAL A 321 13.02 -10.70 19.58
N ASP A 322 13.79 -10.56 20.67
CA ASP A 322 15.06 -11.26 20.90
C ASP A 322 14.93 -12.80 20.83
N ASP A 323 13.83 -13.34 21.33
CA ASP A 323 13.50 -14.78 21.30
C ASP A 323 12.14 -15.02 20.63
N MET A 324 12.13 -14.94 19.31
CA MET A 324 10.96 -15.22 18.48
C MET A 324 10.41 -16.64 18.72
N GLN A 325 11.29 -17.60 19.02
CA GLN A 325 10.91 -19.00 19.24
C GLN A 325 10.05 -19.16 20.49
N ALA A 326 10.42 -18.50 21.59
CA ALA A 326 9.64 -18.44 22.80
C ALA A 326 8.31 -17.68 22.59
N ALA A 327 8.33 -16.58 21.84
CA ALA A 327 7.12 -15.80 21.53
C ALA A 327 6.08 -16.64 20.77
N LEU A 328 6.51 -17.33 19.72
CA LEU A 328 5.64 -18.24 18.95
C LEU A 328 5.17 -19.44 19.80
N GLN A 329 6.02 -19.96 20.69
CA GLN A 329 5.60 -21.01 21.63
C GLN A 329 4.52 -20.51 22.61
N GLY A 330 4.62 -19.26 23.06
CA GLY A 330 3.60 -18.61 23.89
C GLY A 330 2.28 -18.42 23.14
N LEU A 331 2.34 -18.09 21.85
CA LEU A 331 1.16 -18.01 20.98
C LEU A 331 0.47 -19.37 20.84
N LEU A 332 1.24 -20.44 20.59
CA LEU A 332 0.72 -21.82 20.47
C LEU A 332 0.12 -22.34 21.78
N ALA A 333 0.59 -21.87 22.93
CA ALA A 333 0.09 -22.27 24.25
C ALA A 333 -1.25 -21.61 24.62
N LYS A 334 -1.73 -20.62 23.84
CA LYS A 334 -3.06 -20.05 24.06
C LYS A 334 -4.13 -21.14 23.83
N PRO A 335 -5.08 -21.29 24.77
CA PRO A 335 -6.03 -22.39 24.75
C PRO A 335 -6.80 -22.46 23.42
N GLU A 336 -7.07 -23.70 22.97
CA GLU A 336 -8.08 -23.98 21.97
C GLU A 336 -9.45 -23.55 22.50
N ARG A 337 -10.28 -23.01 21.60
CA ARG A 337 -11.58 -22.41 21.93
C ARG A 337 -12.35 -23.31 22.91
N LYS A 338 -12.99 -22.71 23.92
CA LYS A 338 -14.13 -23.38 24.56
C LYS A 338 -15.28 -23.32 23.56
N GLU A 339 -15.79 -24.48 23.17
CA GLU A 339 -17.16 -24.55 22.66
C GLU A 339 -18.04 -23.90 23.72
N SER A 340 -18.74 -22.84 23.34
CA SER A 340 -19.86 -22.35 24.13
C SER A 340 -20.92 -23.45 24.11
N ASP A 341 -20.95 -24.26 25.17
CA ASP A 341 -22.04 -25.17 25.49
C ASP A 341 -23.34 -24.36 25.60
N GLU A 342 -24.09 -24.24 24.50
CA GLU A 342 -25.52 -23.98 24.53
C GLU A 342 -26.26 -25.21 24.01
N VAL A 343 -26.30 -26.27 24.83
CA VAL A 343 -27.36 -27.28 24.77
C VAL A 343 -27.90 -27.59 26.16
N GLU A 344 -29.12 -27.08 26.38
CA GLU A 344 -30.21 -27.55 27.24
C GLU A 344 -30.01 -27.78 28.75
N VAL A 345 -30.73 -26.98 29.54
CA VAL A 345 -31.66 -27.56 30.52
C VAL A 345 -33.07 -27.04 30.23
N ARG A 346 -33.87 -27.89 29.58
CA ARG A 346 -35.33 -27.84 29.69
C ARG A 346 -35.73 -28.23 31.12
N ASP A 347 -36.83 -27.63 31.54
CA ASP A 347 -37.70 -27.98 32.66
C ASP A 347 -37.15 -27.79 34.08
N LEU A 348 -37.72 -26.79 34.78
CA LEU A 348 -38.33 -27.02 36.09
C LEU A 348 -39.49 -26.03 36.29
N ASN A 349 -40.68 -26.61 36.45
CA ASN A 349 -41.94 -26.00 36.84
C ASN A 349 -41.82 -24.96 37.95
N ASN A 350 -42.45 -23.79 37.76
CA ASN A 350 -43.56 -23.30 38.60
C ASN A 350 -44.24 -22.08 38.00
#